data_AF-A0A3C0T9T9-F1
#
_entry.id   AF-A0A3C0T9T9-F1
#
_cell.length_a   1.000
_cell.length_b   1.000
_cell.length_c   1.000
_cell.angle_alpha   90.00
_cell.angle_beta   90.00
_cell.angle_gamma   90.00
#
_symmetry.space_group_name_H-M   'P 1'
#
loop_
_entity.id
_entity.type
_entity.pdbx_description
1 polymer ?
#
loop_
_entity_poly.entity_id
_entity_poly.type
_entity_poly.pdbx_seq_one_letter_code
_entity_poly.pdbx_strand_id
1 'polypeptide(L)'
;GDVSDLVNNLLQGKVGPAMQDSWRILINSSVGLGGLFDPATALDLPDHDEDFGQTLGTWGIGSGPYLVLPFLGPSTVRDGIARVADGRLKPQRYLHPVSHRNGIYGLDVIHTRSELLSAEGAIFGDRYTFLREAYLQRRNYLIHDGETDDAFADDF
;
A
#
# COMPACT_ATOMS: atom_id res chain seq x y z
N GLY A 1 -1.57 5.95 -1.60
CA GLY A 1 -1.65 7.38 -1.27
C GLY A 1 -1.19 8.17 -2.46
N ASP A 2 -2.05 9.03 -3.02
CA ASP A 2 -2.14 9.31 -4.46
C ASP A 2 -0.81 9.63 -5.17
N VAL A 3 0.10 10.38 -4.52
CA VAL A 3 1.42 10.71 -5.10
C VAL A 3 2.32 9.49 -5.24
N SER A 4 2.31 8.61 -4.25
CA SER A 4 3.04 7.34 -4.29
C SER A 4 2.47 6.45 -5.39
N ASP A 5 1.14 6.40 -5.50
CA ASP A 5 0.46 5.53 -6.44
C ASP A 5 0.73 5.99 -7.88
N LEU A 6 0.65 7.30 -8.15
CA LEU A 6 1.04 7.90 -9.42
C LEU A 6 2.46 7.50 -9.83
N VAL A 7 3.44 7.63 -8.92
CA VAL A 7 4.84 7.30 -9.21
C VAL A 7 4.98 5.81 -9.53
N ASN A 8 4.37 4.94 -8.73
CA ASN A 8 4.48 3.50 -8.91
C ASN A 8 3.73 3.03 -10.17
N ASN A 9 2.56 3.59 -10.47
CA ASN A 9 1.82 3.35 -11.71
C ASN A 9 2.65 3.73 -12.94
N LEU A 10 3.33 4.88 -12.92
CA LEU A 10 4.23 5.27 -14.00
C LEU A 10 5.41 4.30 -14.14
N LEU A 11 6.02 3.87 -13.03
CA LEU A 11 7.12 2.89 -13.03
C LEU A 11 6.69 1.50 -13.51
N GLN A 12 5.42 1.14 -13.31
CA GLN A 12 4.82 -0.11 -13.79
C GLN A 12 4.29 0.00 -15.22
N GLY A 13 4.29 1.20 -15.82
CA GLY A 13 3.78 1.44 -17.18
C GLY A 13 2.26 1.57 -17.29
N LYS A 14 1.55 1.70 -16.16
CA LYS A 14 0.09 1.80 -16.06
C LYS A 14 -0.40 3.23 -16.29
N VAL A 15 -0.44 3.65 -17.55
CA VAL A 15 -0.78 5.05 -17.92
C VAL A 15 -2.21 5.45 -17.51
N GLY A 16 -3.19 4.54 -17.66
CA GLY A 16 -4.58 4.80 -17.28
C GLY A 16 -4.73 5.12 -15.78
N PRO A 17 -4.31 4.20 -14.89
CA PRO A 17 -4.25 4.44 -13.44
C PRO A 17 -3.45 5.71 -13.06
N ALA A 18 -2.27 5.92 -13.65
CA ALA A 18 -1.48 7.12 -13.40
C ALA A 18 -2.24 8.44 -13.73
N MET A 19 -3.02 8.47 -14.80
CA MET A 19 -3.84 9.64 -15.12
C MET A 19 -4.96 9.87 -14.10
N GLN A 20 -5.55 8.80 -13.57
CA GLN A 20 -6.60 8.87 -12.56
C GLN A 20 -6.04 9.38 -11.23
N ASP A 21 -4.89 8.87 -10.78
CA ASP A 21 -4.22 9.35 -9.57
C ASP A 21 -3.79 10.81 -9.71
N SER A 22 -3.37 11.23 -10.90
CA SER A 22 -3.08 12.64 -11.18
C SER A 22 -4.31 13.53 -10.96
N TRP A 23 -5.49 13.08 -11.37
CA TRP A 23 -6.75 13.78 -11.10
C TRP A 23 -7.11 13.78 -9.62
N ARG A 24 -6.94 12.65 -8.92
CA ARG A 24 -7.15 12.57 -7.46
C ARG A 24 -6.28 13.58 -6.73
N ILE A 25 -4.98 13.65 -7.04
CA ILE A 25 -4.05 14.64 -6.49
C ILE A 25 -4.54 16.07 -6.73
N LEU A 26 -4.93 16.41 -7.96
CA LEU A 26 -5.38 17.75 -8.31
C LEU A 26 -6.65 18.16 -7.55
N ILE A 27 -7.64 17.27 -7.46
CA ILE A 27 -8.92 17.54 -6.83
C ILE A 27 -8.80 17.56 -5.31
N ASN A 28 -8.12 16.57 -4.72
CA ASN A 28 -7.91 16.47 -3.27
C ASN A 28 -7.04 17.63 -2.77
N SER A 29 -6.05 18.06 -3.54
CA SER A 29 -5.23 19.22 -3.17
C SER A 29 -5.98 20.56 -3.28
N SER A 30 -6.83 20.73 -4.30
CA SER A 30 -7.54 22.00 -4.55
C SER A 30 -8.82 22.15 -3.75
N VAL A 31 -9.75 21.20 -3.89
CA VAL A 31 -11.07 21.21 -3.26
C VAL A 31 -11.02 20.52 -1.89
N GLY A 32 -10.19 19.49 -1.75
CA GLY A 32 -10.03 18.72 -0.51
C GLY A 32 -9.15 19.38 0.56
N LEU A 33 -8.89 20.70 0.45
CA LEU A 33 -8.04 21.48 1.37
C LEU A 33 -6.65 20.85 1.58
N GLY A 34 -5.92 20.62 0.49
CA GLY A 34 -4.58 20.02 0.56
C GLY A 34 -4.57 18.53 0.89
N GLY A 35 -5.67 17.82 0.59
CA GLY A 35 -5.82 16.39 0.84
C GLY A 35 -6.32 16.02 2.23
N LEU A 36 -6.83 16.98 3.01
CA LEU A 36 -7.51 16.70 4.28
C LEU A 36 -8.87 16.03 4.08
N PHE A 37 -9.52 16.33 2.97
CA PHE A 37 -10.75 15.69 2.51
C PHE A 37 -10.50 15.02 1.17
N ASP A 38 -11.26 13.96 0.89
CA ASP A 38 -11.19 13.18 -0.35
C ASP A 38 -12.47 13.33 -1.20
N PRO A 39 -12.71 14.51 -1.81
CA PRO A 39 -13.79 14.70 -2.76
C PRO A 39 -13.61 13.90 -4.06
N ALA A 40 -12.39 13.45 -4.40
CA ALA A 40 -12.17 12.63 -5.60
C ALA A 40 -12.91 11.29 -5.51
N THR A 41 -12.94 10.67 -4.34
CA THR A 41 -13.75 9.46 -4.11
C THR A 41 -15.25 9.71 -4.25
N ALA A 42 -15.75 10.89 -3.87
CA ALA A 42 -17.16 11.25 -4.08
C ALA A 42 -17.52 11.48 -5.57
N LEU A 43 -16.51 11.60 -6.44
CA LEU A 43 -16.64 11.70 -7.90
C LEU A 43 -16.41 10.36 -8.60
N ASP A 44 -16.38 9.26 -7.85
CA ASP A 44 -16.12 7.90 -8.35
C ASP A 44 -14.77 7.76 -9.08
N LEU A 45 -13.77 8.57 -8.72
CA LEU A 45 -12.40 8.36 -9.21
C LEU A 45 -11.77 7.17 -8.49
N PRO A 46 -11.37 6.10 -9.20
CA PRO A 46 -10.77 4.92 -8.59
C PRO A 46 -9.50 5.25 -7.82
N ASP A 47 -9.38 4.72 -6.61
CA ASP A 47 -8.18 4.80 -5.79
C ASP A 47 -7.33 3.55 -6.01
N HIS A 48 -6.04 3.73 -6.32
CA HIS A 48 -5.11 2.63 -6.55
C HIS A 48 -4.19 2.49 -5.33
N ASP A 49 -4.06 1.28 -4.77
CA ASP A 49 -3.15 1.01 -3.65
C ASP A 49 -1.81 0.50 -4.17
N GLU A 50 -0.94 1.40 -4.64
CA GLU A 50 0.30 1.06 -5.36
C GLU A 50 1.55 1.50 -4.59
N ASP A 51 2.44 0.53 -4.34
CA ASP A 51 3.69 0.76 -3.60
C ASP A 51 4.92 0.27 -4.36
N PHE A 52 6.10 0.77 -3.98
CA PHE A 52 7.33 0.43 -4.67
C PHE A 52 7.67 -1.07 -4.58
N GLY A 53 7.17 -1.78 -3.56
CA GLY A 53 7.32 -3.23 -3.46
C GLY A 53 6.53 -3.97 -4.55
N GLN A 54 5.38 -3.43 -4.95
CA GLN A 54 4.60 -3.93 -6.08
C GLN A 54 5.35 -3.68 -7.38
N THR A 55 5.83 -2.44 -7.59
CA THR A 55 6.67 -2.10 -8.74
C THR A 55 7.87 -3.03 -8.90
N LEU A 56 8.61 -3.29 -7.82
CA LEU A 56 9.73 -4.26 -7.86
C LEU A 56 9.24 -5.67 -8.21
N GLY A 57 8.08 -6.07 -7.71
CA GLY A 57 7.42 -7.34 -8.04
C GLY A 57 7.06 -7.46 -9.52
N THR A 58 6.45 -6.44 -10.12
CA THR A 58 6.13 -6.37 -11.55
C THR A 58 7.38 -6.48 -12.41
N TRP A 59 8.52 -6.00 -11.92
CA TRP A 59 9.83 -6.10 -12.57
C TRP A 59 10.54 -7.44 -12.31
N GLY A 60 9.86 -8.42 -11.71
CA GLY A 60 10.36 -9.77 -11.47
C GLY A 60 11.25 -9.93 -10.24
N ILE A 61 11.35 -8.92 -9.37
CA ILE A 61 12.10 -9.04 -8.12
C ILE A 61 11.26 -9.85 -7.13
N GLY A 62 11.78 -11.03 -6.79
CA GLY A 62 11.18 -11.92 -5.82
C GLY A 62 10.99 -11.27 -4.45
N SER A 63 9.96 -11.71 -3.71
CA SER A 63 9.64 -11.18 -2.38
C SER A 63 10.74 -11.45 -1.35
N GLY A 64 11.42 -12.60 -1.45
CA GLY A 64 12.35 -13.08 -0.44
C GLY A 64 11.63 -13.60 0.81
N PRO A 65 12.37 -13.84 1.91
CA PRO A 65 11.79 -14.34 3.15
C PRO A 65 10.69 -13.41 3.69
N TYR A 66 9.65 -14.03 4.24
CA TYR A 66 8.64 -13.33 5.05
C TYR A 66 9.19 -13.04 6.45
N LEU A 67 8.89 -11.85 6.96
CA LEU A 67 9.23 -11.41 8.30
C LEU A 67 8.17 -10.44 8.82
N VAL A 68 8.03 -10.36 10.15
CA VAL A 68 7.17 -9.37 10.79
C VAL A 68 8.04 -8.24 11.33
N LEU A 69 7.85 -7.05 10.80
CA LEU A 69 8.60 -5.87 11.21
C LEU A 69 7.97 -5.26 12.48
N PRO A 70 8.77 -4.84 13.48
CA PRO A 70 8.26 -4.14 14.65
C PRO A 70 7.45 -2.91 14.25
N PHE A 71 6.26 -2.75 14.82
CA PHE A 71 5.27 -1.69 14.54
C PHE A 71 4.67 -1.66 13.13
N LEU A 72 5.40 -2.15 12.13
CA LEU A 72 5.07 -2.08 10.71
C LEU A 72 4.31 -3.31 10.17
N GLY A 73 4.34 -4.42 10.92
CA GLY A 73 3.56 -5.62 10.66
C GLY A 73 4.19 -6.59 9.64
N PRO A 74 3.37 -7.52 9.10
CA PRO A 74 3.77 -8.47 8.05
C PRO A 74 4.50 -7.81 6.87
N SER A 75 5.61 -8.40 6.44
CA SER A 75 6.39 -7.92 5.31
C SER A 75 7.22 -9.02 4.67
N THR A 76 7.75 -8.75 3.47
CA THR A 76 8.83 -9.53 2.86
C THR A 76 10.11 -8.70 2.85
N VAL A 77 11.27 -9.30 2.57
CA VAL A 77 12.53 -8.54 2.46
C VAL A 77 12.42 -7.44 1.40
N ARG A 78 11.84 -7.77 0.23
CA ARG A 78 11.59 -6.79 -0.83
C ARG A 78 10.70 -5.66 -0.34
N ASP A 79 9.54 -5.99 0.24
CA ASP A 79 8.55 -4.99 0.65
C ASP A 79 9.10 -4.13 1.82
N GLY A 80 9.90 -4.71 2.72
CA GLY A 80 10.55 -3.98 3.81
C GLY A 80 11.57 -2.96 3.33
N ILE A 81 12.36 -3.29 2.31
CA ILE A 81 13.29 -2.35 1.67
C ILE A 81 12.52 -1.29 0.88
N ALA A 82 11.48 -1.69 0.16
CA ALA A 82 10.66 -0.81 -0.66
C ALA A 82 10.02 0.34 0.15
N ARG A 83 9.60 0.06 1.39
CA ARG A 83 9.09 1.08 2.33
C ARG A 83 10.03 2.27 2.55
N VAL A 84 11.35 2.10 2.36
CA VAL A 84 12.32 3.21 2.45
C VAL A 84 12.13 4.18 1.29
N ALA A 85 11.88 3.66 0.08
CA ALA A 85 11.58 4.46 -1.11
C ALA A 85 10.21 5.13 -0.97
N ASP A 86 9.18 4.38 -0.60
CA ASP A 86 7.82 4.92 -0.38
C ASP A 86 7.85 6.03 0.68
N GLY A 87 8.61 5.84 1.76
CA GLY A 87 8.78 6.81 2.83
C GLY A 87 9.42 8.13 2.40
N ARG A 88 10.07 8.22 1.21
CA ARG A 88 10.60 9.47 0.65
C ARG A 88 9.51 10.31 -0.03
N LEU A 89 8.47 9.67 -0.54
CA LEU A 89 7.33 10.32 -1.20
C LEU A 89 6.29 10.81 -0.20
N LYS A 90 6.31 10.29 1.04
CA LYS A 90 5.42 10.69 2.12
C LYS A 90 5.61 12.17 2.53
N PRO A 91 4.60 13.05 2.40
CA PRO A 91 4.71 14.46 2.76
C PRO A 91 5.00 14.66 4.26
N GLN A 92 4.56 13.73 5.12
CA GLN A 92 4.80 13.75 6.57
C GLN A 92 6.29 13.86 6.90
N ARG A 93 7.16 13.27 6.07
CA ARG A 93 8.62 13.28 6.26
C ARG A 93 9.20 14.70 6.32
N TYR A 94 8.60 15.63 5.59
CA TYR A 94 9.06 17.01 5.43
C TYR A 94 8.40 17.98 6.43
N LEU A 95 7.59 17.48 7.36
CA LEU A 95 6.98 18.31 8.39
C LEU A 95 7.99 18.73 9.45
N HIS A 96 7.96 20.02 9.77
CA HIS A 96 8.71 20.63 10.85
C HIS A 96 7.74 21.34 11.81
N PRO A 97 7.96 21.28 13.13
CA PRO A 97 9.06 20.61 13.84
C PRO A 97 8.96 19.07 13.86
N VAL A 98 10.08 18.41 14.22
CA VAL A 98 10.19 16.93 14.31
C VAL A 98 9.17 16.32 15.27
N SER A 99 8.74 17.04 16.30
CA SER A 99 7.70 16.60 17.23
C SER A 99 6.37 16.31 16.54
N HIS A 100 5.94 17.16 15.61
CA HIS A 100 4.69 16.96 14.86
C HIS A 100 4.80 15.75 13.94
N ARG A 101 5.92 15.61 13.22
CA ARG A 101 6.18 14.45 12.37
C ARG A 101 6.11 13.14 13.16
N ASN A 102 6.81 13.07 14.29
CA ASN A 102 6.82 11.87 15.13
C ASN A 102 5.42 11.60 15.73
N GLY A 103 4.67 12.65 16.06
CA GLY A 103 3.27 12.54 16.48
C GLY A 103 2.40 11.87 15.42
N ILE A 104 2.51 12.31 14.15
CA ILE A 104 1.77 11.71 13.03
C ILE A 104 2.18 10.25 12.80
N TYR A 105 3.47 9.92 12.82
CA TYR A 105 3.90 8.52 12.72
C TYR A 105 3.35 7.65 13.86
N GLY A 106 3.26 8.19 15.08
CA GLY A 106 2.64 7.50 16.20
C GLY A 106 1.14 7.25 15.98
N LEU A 107 0.43 8.25 15.45
CA LEU A 107 -0.98 8.13 15.08
C LEU A 107 -1.19 7.08 13.98
N ASP A 108 -0.32 7.04 12.96
CA ASP A 108 -0.40 6.04 11.88
C ASP A 108 -0.32 4.61 12.44
N VAL A 109 0.62 4.35 13.38
CA VAL A 109 0.76 3.03 14.02
C VAL A 109 -0.49 2.63 14.79
N ILE A 110 -1.08 3.57 15.54
CA ILE A 110 -2.31 3.34 16.30
C ILE A 110 -3.48 3.08 15.34
N HIS A 111 -3.57 3.87 14.26
CA HIS A 111 -4.62 3.75 13.26
C HIS A 111 -4.57 2.40 12.55
N THR A 112 -3.40 1.98 12.05
CA THR A 112 -3.25 0.65 11.44
C THR A 112 -3.60 -0.47 12.42
N ARG A 113 -3.22 -0.35 13.70
CA ARG A 113 -3.62 -1.36 14.70
C ARG A 113 -5.12 -1.40 14.93
N SER A 114 -5.77 -0.24 14.93
CA SER A 114 -7.23 -0.11 15.05
C SER A 114 -7.96 -0.82 13.91
N GLU A 115 -7.51 -0.62 12.67
CA GLU A 115 -8.12 -1.26 11.48
C GLU A 115 -7.98 -2.78 11.50
N LEU A 116 -6.86 -3.29 12.01
CA LEU A 116 -6.61 -4.73 12.09
C LEU A 116 -7.29 -5.41 13.29
N LEU A 117 -7.78 -4.65 14.26
CA LEU A 117 -8.38 -5.19 15.48
C LEU A 117 -9.67 -5.98 15.17
N SER A 118 -10.47 -5.48 14.23
CA SER A 118 -11.72 -6.13 13.80
C SER A 118 -11.46 -7.44 13.04
N ALA A 119 -10.37 -7.49 12.26
CA ALA A 119 -9.98 -8.67 11.49
C ALA A 119 -9.34 -9.77 12.36
N GLU A 120 -8.90 -9.46 13.58
CA GLU A 120 -8.20 -10.41 14.46
C GLU A 120 -9.08 -11.60 14.86
N GLY A 121 -10.41 -11.40 14.95
CA GLY A 121 -11.37 -12.47 15.23
C GLY A 121 -11.56 -13.48 14.09
N ALA A 122 -11.12 -13.14 12.86
CA ALA A 122 -11.17 -14.04 11.70
C ALA A 122 -9.90 -14.90 11.56
N ILE A 123 -8.95 -14.78 12.48
CA ILE A 123 -7.73 -15.60 12.49
C ILE A 123 -8.08 -16.98 13.04
N PHE A 124 -7.78 -18.02 12.27
CA PHE A 124 -7.98 -19.42 12.67
C PHE A 124 -6.65 -20.18 12.64
N GLY A 125 -6.48 -21.12 13.58
CA GLY A 125 -5.29 -21.96 13.66
C GLY A 125 -4.04 -21.22 14.15
N ASP A 126 -2.88 -21.51 13.53
CA ASP A 126 -1.62 -20.84 13.87
C ASP A 126 -1.60 -19.41 13.33
N ARG A 127 -1.55 -18.44 14.25
CA ARG A 127 -1.60 -17.01 13.93
C ARG A 127 -0.51 -16.60 12.96
N TYR A 128 0.72 -17.10 13.14
CA TYR A 128 1.84 -16.70 12.30
C TYR A 128 1.66 -17.18 10.86
N THR A 129 1.31 -18.46 10.70
CA THR A 129 1.09 -19.09 9.39
C THR A 129 -0.07 -18.43 8.66
N PHE A 130 -1.20 -18.21 9.34
CA PHE A 130 -2.37 -17.52 8.76
C PHE A 130 -2.01 -16.12 8.26
N LEU A 131 -1.36 -15.30 9.09
CA LEU A 131 -0.97 -13.95 8.71
C LEU A 131 0.06 -13.93 7.57
N ARG A 132 0.98 -14.89 7.55
CA ARG A 132 1.96 -15.04 6.46
C ARG A 132 1.26 -15.33 5.14
N GLU A 133 0.37 -16.33 5.12
CA GLU A 133 -0.33 -16.76 3.90
C GLU A 133 -1.27 -15.67 3.39
N ALA A 134 -2.07 -15.09 4.27
CA ALA A 134 -2.95 -13.97 3.91
C ALA A 134 -2.15 -12.77 3.36
N TYR A 135 -1.00 -12.45 3.96
CA TYR A 135 -0.13 -11.38 3.47
C TYR A 135 0.43 -11.70 2.08
N LEU A 136 1.01 -12.88 1.88
CA LEU A 136 1.62 -13.27 0.61
C LEU A 136 0.59 -13.38 -0.52
N GLN A 137 -0.59 -13.93 -0.22
CA GLN A 137 -1.70 -14.00 -1.17
C GLN A 137 -2.15 -12.60 -1.58
N ARG A 138 -2.39 -11.69 -0.61
CA ARG A 138 -2.74 -10.28 -0.91
C ARG A 138 -1.66 -9.59 -1.75
N ARG A 139 -0.38 -9.80 -1.43
CA ARG A 139 0.72 -9.19 -2.20
C ARG A 139 0.78 -9.71 -3.63
N ASN A 140 0.59 -11.01 -3.83
CA ASN A 140 0.55 -11.57 -5.18
C ASN A 140 -0.64 -11.01 -5.98
N TYR A 141 -1.82 -10.93 -5.37
CA TYR A 141 -3.01 -10.32 -5.96
C TYR A 141 -2.75 -8.86 -6.41
N LEU A 142 -2.15 -8.04 -5.54
CA LEU A 142 -1.87 -6.64 -5.85
C LEU A 142 -0.85 -6.46 -6.98
N ILE A 143 0.21 -7.28 -7.01
CA ILE A 143 1.25 -7.21 -8.06
C ILE A 143 0.69 -7.53 -9.45
N HIS A 144 -0.33 -8.37 -9.53
CA HIS A 144 -0.96 -8.79 -10.79
C HIS A 144 -2.29 -8.07 -11.04
N ASP A 145 -2.54 -6.92 -10.41
CA ASP A 145 -3.77 -6.12 -10.64
C ASP A 145 -5.08 -6.87 -10.42
N GLY A 146 -5.05 -7.88 -9.56
CA GLY A 146 -6.17 -8.75 -9.27
C GLY A 146 -6.42 -9.88 -10.28
N GLU A 147 -5.57 -10.00 -11.30
CA GLU A 147 -5.49 -11.18 -12.15
C GLU A 147 -4.70 -12.26 -11.40
N THR A 148 -5.41 -13.18 -10.74
CA THR A 148 -4.76 -14.37 -10.20
C THR A 148 -4.58 -15.37 -11.34
N ASP A 149 -3.33 -15.79 -11.60
CA ASP A 149 -3.06 -17.04 -12.31
C ASP A 149 -3.71 -18.17 -11.50
N ASP A 150 -4.94 -18.54 -11.86
CA ASP A 150 -5.56 -19.76 -11.37
C ASP A 150 -4.79 -20.91 -12.03
N ALA A 151 -3.68 -21.32 -11.41
CA ALA A 151 -2.98 -22.56 -11.76
C ALA A 151 -3.87 -23.82 -11.59
N PHE A 152 -5.11 -23.66 -11.10
CA PHE A 152 -6.15 -24.67 -11.00
C PHE A 152 -7.18 -24.62 -12.16
N ALA A 153 -7.18 -23.57 -12.99
CA ALA A 153 -8.08 -23.46 -14.14
C ALA A 153 -7.60 -24.28 -15.35
N ASP A 154 -6.30 -24.59 -15.42
CA ASP A 154 -5.69 -25.35 -16.52
C ASP A 154 -5.82 -26.87 -16.38
N ASP A 155 -6.37 -27.36 -15.25
CA ASP A 155 -6.46 -28.79 -14.89
C ASP A 155 -7.90 -29.36 -14.97
N PHE A 156 -8.85 -28.66 -15.61
CA PHE A 156 -10.23 -29.11 -15.85
C PHE A 156 -10.67 -29.06 -17.32
#